data_AF-A0A5A7ZYV7-F1
#
_entry.id   AF-A0A5A7ZYV7-F1
#
_cell.length_a   1.000
_cell.length_b   1.000
_cell.length_c   1.000
_cell.angle_alpha   90.00
_cell.angle_beta   90.00
_cell.angle_gamma   90.00
#
_symmetry.space_group_name_H-M   'P 1'
#
loop_
_entity.id
_entity.type
_entity.pdbx_description
1 polymer ?
#
loop_
_entity_poly.entity_id
_entity_poly.type
_entity_poly.pdbx_seq_one_letter_code
_entity_poly.pdbx_strand_id
1 'polypeptide(L)'
;MTTTSSWRTLRNVQARARLEKALPAIFPAPVLQHALARPLIPPTPRLAVESYWRNHILRADRLARALAARSGTPEGWTWQLGGAGRAGSFRLPPAPFRDPAFARGRGACCICGQPVYRFGWHRDLWAGGAPNTKAGWHAACVAAWKFWIAPHAQVRALKLRQRHRCTTTGKRLLKTAEVDHTLPLYRVWREHRDAPWPEVLGYWGAPNLQVVNRAAHVDKCRDEAAERSRTVQLARFRVVEDESGFRVVEEE
;
A
#
# COMPACT_ATOMS: atom_id res chain seq x y z
N MET A 1 -20.14 36.85 -8.49
CA MET A 1 -19.18 35.73 -8.33
C MET A 1 -18.47 35.74 -6.96
N THR A 2 -19.18 35.96 -5.85
CA THR A 2 -18.61 36.16 -4.49
C THR A 2 -18.97 35.06 -3.47
N THR A 3 -19.78 34.08 -3.87
CA THR A 3 -20.41 33.09 -2.98
C THR A 3 -19.51 31.91 -2.58
N THR A 4 -18.57 31.49 -3.45
CA THR A 4 -17.70 30.34 -3.17
C THR A 4 -16.64 30.66 -2.11
N SER A 5 -16.11 31.89 -2.11
CA SER A 5 -15.12 32.35 -1.13
C SER A 5 -15.75 32.56 0.25
N SER A 6 -16.92 33.20 0.32
CA SER A 6 -17.64 33.42 1.59
C SER A 6 -18.11 32.11 2.22
N TRP A 7 -18.66 31.18 1.42
CA TRP A 7 -19.06 29.85 1.89
C TRP A 7 -17.87 29.08 2.48
N ARG A 8 -16.74 29.07 1.78
CA ARG A 8 -15.55 28.33 2.21
C ARG A 8 -14.98 28.90 3.51
N THR A 9 -14.94 30.22 3.62
CA THR A 9 -14.51 30.91 4.85
C THR A 9 -15.41 30.54 6.03
N LEU A 10 -16.73 30.68 5.88
CA LEU A 10 -17.69 30.33 6.95
C LEU A 10 -17.56 28.85 7.37
N ARG A 11 -17.48 27.95 6.38
CA ARG A 11 -17.29 26.52 6.63
C ARG A 11 -15.99 26.23 7.40
N ASN A 12 -14.90 26.89 7.04
CA ASN A 12 -13.61 26.69 7.71
C ASN A 12 -13.62 27.26 9.14
N VAL A 13 -14.27 28.39 9.39
CA VAL A 13 -14.46 28.92 10.76
C VAL A 13 -15.19 27.90 11.63
N GLN A 14 -16.32 27.37 11.15
CA GLN A 14 -17.09 26.37 11.88
C GLN A 14 -16.31 25.06 12.07
N ALA A 15 -15.62 24.58 11.04
CA ALA A 15 -14.83 23.35 11.10
C ALA A 15 -13.64 23.49 12.06
N ARG A 16 -12.98 24.66 12.07
CA ARG A 16 -11.88 24.97 12.99
C ARG A 16 -12.35 24.97 14.44
N ALA A 17 -13.45 25.67 14.74
CA ALA A 17 -14.02 25.69 16.09
C ALA A 17 -14.39 24.28 16.59
N ARG A 18 -14.97 23.45 15.71
CA ARG A 18 -15.27 22.04 16.04
C ARG A 18 -14.01 21.20 16.27
N LEU A 19 -12.99 21.39 15.44
CA LEU A 19 -11.72 20.68 15.58
C LEU A 19 -11.06 21.05 16.91
N GLU A 20 -10.90 22.35 17.18
CA GLU A 20 -10.27 22.88 18.40
C GLU A 20 -10.99 22.38 19.66
N LYS A 21 -12.33 22.42 19.69
CA LYS A 21 -13.14 21.89 20.80
C LYS A 21 -12.92 20.39 21.04
N ALA A 22 -12.61 19.62 20.00
CA ALA A 22 -12.46 18.16 20.07
C ALA A 22 -11.01 17.69 20.21
N LEU A 23 -10.03 18.59 20.17
CA LEU A 23 -8.61 18.23 20.28
C LEU A 23 -8.30 17.75 21.70
N PRO A 24 -7.63 16.60 21.86
CA PRO A 24 -7.04 16.23 23.14
C PRO A 24 -5.83 17.13 23.47
N ALA A 25 -5.44 17.16 24.75
CA ALA A 25 -4.24 17.87 25.20
C ALA A 25 -2.97 17.47 24.43
N ILE A 26 -2.83 16.17 24.13
CA ILE A 26 -1.74 15.65 23.29
C ILE A 26 -2.31 15.30 21.92
N PHE A 27 -1.93 16.06 20.89
CA PHE A 27 -2.24 15.75 19.50
C PHE A 27 -1.01 15.97 18.60
N PRO A 28 -0.76 15.12 17.58
CA PRO A 28 0.46 15.27 16.77
C PRO A 28 0.50 16.63 16.06
N ALA A 29 1.47 17.47 16.42
CA ALA A 29 1.62 18.81 15.84
C ALA A 29 1.71 18.81 14.30
N PRO A 30 2.45 17.89 13.63
CA PRO A 30 2.46 17.83 12.17
C PRO A 30 1.10 17.53 11.54
N VAL A 31 0.24 16.77 12.24
CA VAL A 31 -1.12 16.46 11.77
C VAL A 31 -2.01 17.69 11.90
N LEU A 32 -1.91 18.44 13.01
CA LEU A 32 -2.67 19.66 13.22
C LEU A 32 -2.27 20.75 12.23
N GLN A 33 -0.97 20.99 12.05
CA GLN A 33 -0.44 21.94 11.08
C GLN A 33 -0.95 21.62 9.67
N HIS A 34 -0.86 20.34 9.26
CA HIS A 34 -1.40 19.90 7.97
C HIS A 34 -2.91 20.14 7.84
N ALA A 35 -3.68 19.85 8.89
CA ALA A 35 -5.13 20.02 8.92
C ALA A 35 -5.54 21.49 8.75
N LEU A 36 -4.88 22.41 9.46
CA LEU A 36 -5.15 23.85 9.40
C LEU A 36 -4.70 24.47 8.06
N ALA A 37 -3.68 23.90 7.41
CA ALA A 37 -3.24 24.30 6.08
C ALA A 37 -4.13 23.79 4.94
N ARG A 38 -5.16 22.97 5.22
CA ARG A 38 -6.03 22.44 4.17
C ARG A 38 -6.96 23.51 3.61
N PRO A 39 -7.25 23.43 2.30
CA PRO A 39 -8.29 24.26 1.70
C PRO A 39 -9.63 24.22 2.45
N LEU A 40 -10.05 23.01 2.82
CA LEU A 40 -11.18 22.74 3.69
C LEU A 40 -10.67 22.06 4.96
N ILE A 41 -10.83 22.72 6.11
CA ILE A 41 -10.34 22.22 7.39
C ILE A 41 -11.15 20.97 7.78
N PRO A 42 -10.50 19.85 8.12
CA PRO A 42 -11.21 18.68 8.63
C PRO A 42 -11.81 18.99 10.01
N PRO A 43 -13.13 18.80 10.23
CA PRO A 43 -13.80 19.28 11.43
C PRO A 43 -13.57 18.43 12.68
N THR A 44 -12.86 17.30 12.58
CA THR A 44 -12.62 16.40 13.72
C THR A 44 -11.18 15.88 13.74
N PRO A 45 -10.61 15.52 14.91
CA PRO A 45 -9.25 14.99 15.00
C PRO A 45 -9.05 13.72 14.17
N ARG A 46 -10.06 12.85 14.09
CA ARG A 46 -10.03 11.66 13.23
C ARG A 46 -9.85 12.02 11.76
N LEU A 47 -10.67 12.96 11.25
CA LEU A 47 -10.57 13.40 9.86
C LEU A 47 -9.26 14.16 9.59
N ALA A 48 -8.69 14.85 10.59
CA ALA A 48 -7.37 15.45 10.51
C ALA A 48 -6.27 14.38 10.31
N VAL A 49 -6.30 13.31 11.11
CA VAL A 49 -5.38 12.17 10.98
C VAL A 49 -5.53 11.48 9.61
N GLU A 50 -6.76 11.19 9.17
CA GLU A 50 -7.02 10.60 7.85
C GLU A 50 -6.52 11.49 6.71
N SER A 51 -6.79 12.80 6.78
CA SER A 51 -6.30 13.79 5.82
C SER A 51 -4.77 13.83 5.75
N TYR A 52 -4.09 13.79 6.90
CA TYR A 52 -2.64 13.79 6.97
C TYR A 52 -2.05 12.58 6.22
N TRP A 53 -2.48 11.36 6.54
CA TRP A 53 -1.92 10.16 5.92
C TRP A 53 -2.21 10.08 4.42
N ARG A 54 -3.41 10.48 3.98
CA ARG A 54 -3.78 10.49 2.56
C ARG A 54 -2.92 11.45 1.73
N ASN A 55 -2.40 12.53 2.32
CA ASN A 55 -1.53 13.48 1.63
C ASN A 55 -0.02 13.17 1.82
N HIS A 56 0.32 12.25 2.71
CA HIS A 56 1.70 11.82 2.97
C HIS A 56 1.87 10.34 2.62
N ILE A 57 1.45 9.98 1.41
CA ILE A 57 1.23 8.57 1.03
C ILE A 57 2.50 7.71 1.12
N LEU A 58 3.67 8.26 0.78
CA LEU A 58 4.95 7.55 0.90
C LEU A 58 5.37 7.34 2.36
N ARG A 59 4.96 8.23 3.28
CA ARG A 59 5.14 8.02 4.72
C ARG A 59 4.18 6.95 5.23
N ALA A 60 2.93 6.96 4.74
CA ALA A 60 1.94 5.94 5.06
C ALA A 60 2.39 4.55 4.63
N ASP A 61 2.89 4.40 3.39
CA ASP A 61 3.50 3.16 2.88
C ASP A 61 4.61 2.65 3.80
N ARG A 62 5.61 3.50 4.06
CA ARG A 62 6.76 3.14 4.90
C ARG A 62 6.32 2.71 6.30
N LEU A 63 5.42 3.45 6.92
CA LEU A 63 4.92 3.13 8.25
C LEU A 63 4.13 1.81 8.25
N ALA A 64 3.22 1.61 7.29
CA ALA A 64 2.42 0.39 7.22
C ALA A 64 3.29 -0.86 7.07
N ARG A 65 4.33 -0.80 6.22
CA ARG A 65 5.30 -1.90 6.07
C ARG A 65 6.16 -2.11 7.33
N ALA A 66 6.58 -1.04 7.99
CA ALA A 66 7.29 -1.15 9.27
C ALA A 66 6.41 -1.79 10.37
N LEU A 67 5.11 -1.44 10.42
CA LEU A 67 4.16 -2.07 11.34
C LEU A 67 3.91 -3.54 11.00
N ALA A 68 3.85 -3.90 9.71
CA ALA A 68 3.76 -5.28 9.27
C ALA A 68 5.01 -6.08 9.71
N ALA A 69 6.21 -5.52 9.49
CA ALA A 69 7.46 -6.13 9.95
C ALA A 69 7.49 -6.36 11.47
N ARG A 70 6.96 -5.42 12.26
CA ARG A 70 6.80 -5.59 13.72
C ARG A 70 5.84 -6.70 14.11
N SER A 71 4.88 -7.05 13.27
CA SER A 71 3.96 -8.18 13.54
C SER A 71 4.52 -9.52 13.10
N GLY A 72 5.43 -9.53 12.12
CA GLY A 72 5.91 -10.74 11.49
C GLY A 72 4.84 -11.45 10.66
N THR A 73 5.26 -12.54 10.02
CA THR A 73 4.35 -13.51 9.41
C THR A 73 3.64 -14.27 10.53
N PRO A 74 2.28 -14.35 10.54
CA PRO A 74 1.60 -15.20 11.50
C PRO A 74 2.01 -16.66 11.35
N GLU A 75 2.12 -17.37 12.47
CA GLU A 75 2.45 -18.79 12.47
C GLU A 75 1.45 -19.59 11.62
N GLY A 76 1.96 -20.50 10.79
CA GLY A 76 1.13 -21.30 9.87
C GLY A 76 0.53 -20.54 8.69
N TRP A 77 0.77 -19.23 8.56
CA TRP A 77 0.31 -18.47 7.40
C TRP A 77 1.19 -18.71 6.19
N THR A 78 0.56 -18.94 5.04
CA THR A 78 1.20 -18.96 3.72
C THR A 78 0.43 -18.07 2.75
N TRP A 79 1.11 -17.51 1.74
CA TRP A 79 0.43 -16.66 0.77
C TRP A 79 -0.36 -17.53 -0.22
N GLN A 80 -1.66 -17.64 0.01
CA GLN A 80 -2.61 -18.36 -0.83
C GLN A 80 -3.58 -17.39 -1.52
N LEU A 81 -4.07 -17.78 -2.71
CA LEU A 81 -5.09 -17.04 -3.46
C LEU A 81 -6.45 -17.74 -3.33
N GLY A 82 -7.53 -16.95 -3.39
CA GLY A 82 -8.90 -17.45 -3.26
C GLY A 82 -9.28 -17.81 -1.81
N GLY A 83 -10.59 -17.95 -1.54
CA GLY A 83 -11.14 -18.19 -0.20
C GLY A 83 -11.54 -16.91 0.56
N ALA A 84 -12.26 -17.08 1.67
CA ALA A 84 -12.78 -15.96 2.47
C ALA A 84 -11.66 -15.15 3.13
N GLY A 85 -11.68 -13.82 3.00
CA GLY A 85 -10.68 -12.92 3.59
C GLY A 85 -9.33 -12.89 2.87
N ARG A 86 -9.12 -13.76 1.86
CA ARG A 86 -7.90 -13.86 1.05
C ARG A 86 -8.01 -13.06 -0.24
N ALA A 87 -6.87 -12.80 -0.87
CA ALA A 87 -6.81 -12.11 -2.15
C ALA A 87 -7.34 -13.01 -3.28
N GLY A 88 -8.28 -12.52 -4.10
CA GLY A 88 -8.75 -13.25 -5.28
C GLY A 88 -7.72 -13.32 -6.43
N SER A 89 -6.61 -12.58 -6.32
CA SER A 89 -5.54 -12.53 -7.32
C SER A 89 -4.25 -12.04 -6.67
N PHE A 90 -3.09 -12.46 -7.20
CA PHE A 90 -1.78 -11.92 -6.83
C PHE A 90 -1.62 -10.42 -7.11
N ARG A 91 -2.59 -9.76 -7.75
CA ARG A 91 -2.60 -8.30 -7.91
C ARG A 91 -2.97 -7.57 -6.63
N LEU A 92 -3.65 -8.21 -5.69
CA LEU A 92 -3.95 -7.64 -4.38
C LEU A 92 -2.84 -7.98 -3.38
N PRO A 93 -2.45 -7.02 -2.51
CA PRO A 93 -1.43 -7.29 -1.49
C PRO A 93 -1.89 -8.39 -0.53
N PRO A 94 -0.99 -9.29 -0.08
CA PRO A 94 -1.30 -10.23 0.98
C PRO A 94 -1.62 -9.47 2.29
N ALA A 95 -2.71 -9.87 2.94
CA ALA A 95 -3.20 -9.26 4.18
C ALA A 95 -3.64 -10.36 5.16
N PRO A 96 -2.70 -11.05 5.84
CA PRO A 96 -2.99 -12.22 6.67
C PRO A 96 -4.06 -11.93 7.72
N PHE A 97 -3.99 -10.77 8.38
CA PHE A 97 -4.93 -10.41 9.44
C PHE A 97 -6.34 -10.04 8.97
N ARG A 98 -6.64 -10.16 7.66
CA ARG A 98 -8.01 -10.15 7.11
C ARG A 98 -8.59 -11.53 6.94
N ASP A 99 -7.75 -12.57 6.86
CA ASP A 99 -8.21 -13.96 6.88
C ASP A 99 -8.71 -14.28 8.30
N PRO A 100 -9.95 -14.77 8.46
CA PRO A 100 -10.50 -15.12 9.76
C PRO A 100 -9.61 -16.04 10.60
N ALA A 101 -8.85 -16.94 9.97
CA ALA A 101 -7.95 -17.86 10.67
C ALA A 101 -6.80 -17.16 11.41
N PHE A 102 -6.42 -15.95 10.97
CA PHE A 102 -5.30 -15.18 11.54
C PHE A 102 -5.74 -13.83 12.09
N ALA A 103 -7.04 -13.52 12.08
CA ALA A 103 -7.57 -12.25 12.53
C ALA A 103 -7.31 -12.03 14.03
N ARG A 104 -6.79 -10.86 14.39
CA ARG A 104 -6.54 -10.47 15.80
C ARG A 104 -7.75 -9.82 16.49
N GLY A 105 -8.89 -9.76 15.81
CA GLY A 105 -10.10 -9.11 16.32
C GLY A 105 -10.00 -7.57 16.39
N ARG A 106 -10.96 -6.96 17.09
CA ARG A 106 -11.01 -5.50 17.24
C ARG A 106 -9.92 -5.01 18.20
N GLY A 107 -9.47 -3.77 18.02
CA GLY A 107 -8.31 -3.22 18.72
C GLY A 107 -6.98 -3.47 18.01
N ALA A 108 -6.96 -4.34 17.00
CA ALA A 108 -5.81 -4.59 16.14
C ALA A 108 -6.10 -4.21 14.67
N CYS A 109 -5.07 -3.82 13.93
CA CYS A 109 -5.21 -3.45 12.53
C CYS A 109 -5.25 -4.71 11.64
N CYS A 110 -6.29 -4.89 10.84
CA CYS A 110 -6.39 -6.04 9.91
C CYS A 110 -5.42 -5.98 8.72
N ILE A 111 -4.66 -4.88 8.55
CA ILE A 111 -3.63 -4.77 7.51
C ILE A 111 -2.27 -5.15 8.08
N CYS A 112 -1.88 -4.57 9.22
CA CYS A 112 -0.52 -4.74 9.75
C CYS A 112 -0.44 -5.60 11.01
N GLY A 113 -1.56 -5.99 11.63
CA GLY A 113 -1.63 -6.77 12.87
C GLY A 113 -1.38 -5.99 14.17
N GLN A 114 -0.89 -4.76 14.09
CA GLN A 114 -0.51 -3.97 15.28
C GLN A 114 -1.73 -3.32 15.97
N PRO A 115 -1.64 -3.05 17.30
CA PRO A 115 -2.70 -2.37 18.03
C PRO A 115 -3.07 -0.99 17.47
N VAL A 116 -4.36 -0.66 17.46
CA VAL A 116 -4.90 0.60 16.95
C VAL A 116 -5.33 1.48 18.11
N TYR A 117 -4.83 2.70 18.17
CA TYR A 117 -5.15 3.65 19.24
C TYR A 117 -6.16 4.72 18.77
N ARG A 118 -6.42 5.70 19.63
CA ARG A 118 -7.38 6.78 19.37
C ARG A 118 -7.14 7.41 18.00
N PHE A 119 -8.24 7.74 17.31
CA PHE A 119 -8.25 8.29 15.95
C PHE A 119 -7.61 7.40 14.85
N GLY A 120 -7.40 6.11 15.12
CA GLY A 120 -6.72 5.22 14.17
C GLY A 120 -5.20 5.43 14.15
N TRP A 121 -4.63 5.96 15.24
CA TRP A 121 -3.19 6.17 15.37
C TRP A 121 -2.46 4.86 15.72
N HIS A 122 -1.18 4.79 15.37
CA HIS A 122 -0.38 3.55 15.41
C HIS A 122 0.44 3.36 16.69
N ARG A 123 0.39 4.33 17.61
CA ARG A 123 1.06 4.27 18.93
C ARG A 123 0.15 4.88 20.00
N ASP A 124 0.35 4.48 21.24
CA ASP A 124 -0.36 5.11 22.36
C ASP A 124 0.25 6.47 22.66
N LEU A 125 -0.37 7.52 22.12
CA LEU A 125 0.02 8.90 22.40
C LEU A 125 -0.59 9.47 23.68
N TRP A 126 -1.62 8.81 24.18
CA TRP A 126 -2.48 9.36 25.22
C TRP A 126 -2.30 8.66 26.55
N ALA A 127 -1.30 7.77 26.65
CA ALA A 127 -1.01 6.93 27.82
C ALA A 127 -2.27 6.22 28.33
N GLY A 128 -3.16 5.83 27.41
CA GLY A 128 -4.40 5.14 27.74
C GLY A 128 -4.19 3.67 28.07
N GLY A 129 -3.01 3.11 27.73
CA GLY A 129 -2.62 1.72 27.96
C GLY A 129 -3.36 0.70 27.09
N ALA A 130 -4.62 0.99 26.74
CA ALA A 130 -5.51 0.11 26.02
C ALA A 130 -5.68 0.54 24.54
N PRO A 131 -5.62 -0.42 23.59
CA PRO A 131 -6.04 -0.19 22.21
C PRO A 131 -7.53 0.17 22.11
N ASN A 132 -7.90 0.86 21.02
CA ASN A 132 -9.28 1.18 20.71
C ASN A 132 -10.02 -0.07 20.19
N THR A 133 -10.76 -0.73 21.08
CA THR A 133 -11.57 -1.93 20.79
C THR A 133 -12.70 -1.72 19.79
N LYS A 134 -12.98 -0.48 19.36
CA LYS A 134 -13.94 -0.20 18.28
C LYS A 134 -13.28 -0.07 16.91
N ALA A 135 -11.95 0.00 16.85
CA ALA A 135 -11.20 0.17 15.61
C ALA A 135 -10.61 -1.16 15.12
N GLY A 136 -10.55 -1.33 13.80
CA GLY A 136 -9.87 -2.46 13.15
C GLY A 136 -8.76 -2.05 12.18
N TRP A 137 -8.45 -0.75 12.11
CA TRP A 137 -7.59 -0.19 11.07
C TRP A 137 -6.86 1.06 11.55
N HIS A 138 -5.56 1.17 11.27
CA HIS A 138 -4.89 2.47 11.32
C HIS A 138 -5.26 3.33 10.12
N ALA A 139 -5.36 4.64 10.33
CA ALA A 139 -5.53 5.58 9.22
C ALA A 139 -4.36 5.53 8.23
N ALA A 140 -3.12 5.33 8.73
CA ALA A 140 -1.93 5.15 7.89
C ALA A 140 -2.02 3.89 7.02
N CYS A 141 -2.40 2.76 7.62
CA CYS A 141 -2.52 1.48 6.91
C CYS A 141 -3.65 1.54 5.87
N VAL A 142 -4.78 2.19 6.14
CA VAL A 142 -5.84 2.40 5.13
C VAL A 142 -5.32 3.22 3.96
N ALA A 143 -4.56 4.30 4.22
CA ALA A 143 -3.97 5.10 3.15
C ALA A 143 -2.98 4.28 2.32
N ALA A 144 -2.09 3.52 2.98
CA ALA A 144 -1.14 2.63 2.32
C ALA A 144 -1.85 1.55 1.47
N TRP A 145 -2.88 0.89 2.00
CA TRP A 145 -3.68 -0.09 1.26
C TRP A 145 -4.29 0.49 -0.02
N LYS A 146 -4.90 1.68 0.06
CA LYS A 146 -5.45 2.37 -1.11
C LYS A 146 -4.36 2.71 -2.14
N PHE A 147 -3.15 3.03 -1.68
CA PHE A 147 -2.01 3.24 -2.55
C PHE A 147 -1.54 1.96 -3.23
N TRP A 148 -1.44 0.85 -2.50
CA TRP A 148 -1.01 -0.45 -3.03
C TRP A 148 -1.95 -1.00 -4.11
N ILE A 149 -3.26 -0.85 -3.94
CA ILE A 149 -4.25 -1.34 -4.93
C ILE A 149 -4.49 -0.36 -6.09
N ALA A 150 -4.08 0.91 -5.95
CA ALA A 150 -4.28 1.94 -6.97
C ALA A 150 -3.10 2.93 -7.02
N PRO A 151 -1.87 2.48 -7.33
CA PRO A 151 -0.68 3.33 -7.24
C PRO A 151 -0.67 4.43 -8.29
N HIS A 152 -1.35 4.22 -9.43
CA HIS A 152 -1.56 5.23 -10.48
C HIS A 152 -2.23 6.51 -9.96
N ALA A 153 -3.12 6.41 -8.96
CA ALA A 153 -3.76 7.56 -8.34
C ALA A 153 -2.77 8.47 -7.56
N GLN A 154 -1.55 7.99 -7.33
CA GLN A 154 -0.49 8.68 -6.59
C GLN A 154 0.71 9.04 -7.47
N VAL A 155 0.51 9.10 -8.80
CA VAL A 155 1.58 9.40 -9.77
C VAL A 155 2.36 10.67 -9.45
N ARG A 156 1.72 11.72 -8.91
CA ARG A 156 2.43 12.96 -8.52
C ARG A 156 3.45 12.72 -7.42
N ALA A 157 3.09 11.94 -6.39
CA ALA A 157 3.98 11.62 -5.28
C ALA A 157 5.16 10.74 -5.76
N LEU A 158 4.89 9.80 -6.65
CA LEU A 158 5.92 8.92 -7.23
C LEU A 158 6.87 9.68 -8.17
N LYS A 159 6.35 10.58 -9.02
CA LYS A 159 7.17 11.48 -9.86
C LYS A 159 8.13 12.31 -9.01
N LEU A 160 7.64 12.86 -7.89
CA LEU A 160 8.45 13.65 -6.98
C LEU A 160 9.56 12.79 -6.33
N ARG A 161 9.23 11.58 -5.86
CA ARG A 161 10.21 10.62 -5.31
C ARG A 161 11.34 10.31 -6.29
N GLN A 162 11.01 10.20 -7.58
CA GLN A 162 11.97 9.97 -8.66
C GLN A 162 12.64 11.25 -9.20
N ARG A 163 12.49 12.39 -8.53
CA ARG A 163 13.03 13.69 -9.00
C ARG A 163 12.61 14.01 -10.44
N HIS A 164 11.40 13.59 -10.83
CA HIS A 164 10.84 13.75 -12.16
C HIS A 164 11.68 13.11 -13.30
N ARG A 165 12.45 12.06 -13.00
CA ARG A 165 13.21 11.28 -14.00
C ARG A 165 12.66 9.86 -14.14
N CYS A 166 12.64 9.37 -15.37
CA CYS A 166 12.29 8.01 -15.72
C CYS A 166 13.39 7.08 -15.20
N THR A 167 13.06 6.14 -14.32
CA THR A 167 14.04 5.22 -13.73
C THR A 167 14.74 4.38 -14.80
N THR A 168 14.00 3.98 -15.84
CA THR A 168 14.54 3.13 -16.93
C THR A 168 15.46 3.88 -17.89
N THR A 169 15.19 5.15 -18.18
CA THR A 169 15.87 5.87 -19.28
C THR A 169 16.64 7.11 -18.85
N GLY A 170 16.55 7.53 -17.58
CA GLY A 170 17.13 8.78 -17.06
C GLY A 170 16.48 10.07 -17.59
N LYS A 171 15.62 9.99 -18.63
CA LYS A 171 14.95 11.14 -19.24
C LYS A 171 13.93 11.78 -18.29
N ARG A 172 13.54 13.03 -18.56
CA ARG A 172 12.44 13.69 -17.82
C ARG A 172 11.14 12.90 -17.97
N LEU A 173 10.36 12.80 -16.89
CA LEU A 173 9.03 12.20 -16.91
C LEU A 173 8.03 13.11 -17.63
N LEU A 174 7.33 12.55 -18.60
CA LEU A 174 6.28 13.23 -19.35
C LEU A 174 4.96 13.26 -18.57
N LYS A 175 3.99 14.03 -19.06
CA LYS A 175 2.62 14.02 -18.50
C LYS A 175 2.01 12.62 -18.59
N THR A 176 2.24 11.94 -19.71
CA THR A 176 1.78 10.58 -20.05
C THR A 176 2.62 9.46 -19.44
N ALA A 177 3.53 9.76 -18.51
CA ALA A 177 4.27 8.72 -17.81
C ALA A 177 3.34 7.91 -16.89
N GLU A 178 3.56 6.59 -16.87
CA GLU A 178 2.70 5.61 -16.21
C GLU A 178 3.40 5.05 -14.97
N VAL A 179 2.59 4.56 -14.02
CA VAL A 179 3.10 3.89 -12.81
C VAL A 179 3.15 2.41 -13.09
N ASP A 180 4.28 1.80 -12.77
CA ASP A 180 4.58 0.41 -13.06
C ASP A 180 5.37 -0.22 -11.90
N HIS A 181 5.35 -1.55 -11.81
CA HIS A 181 6.17 -2.29 -10.86
C HIS A 181 7.55 -2.56 -11.46
N THR A 182 8.63 -2.37 -10.70
CA THR A 182 9.99 -2.71 -11.14
C THR A 182 10.14 -4.21 -11.34
N LEU A 183 9.74 -4.99 -10.34
CA LEU A 183 9.53 -6.44 -10.44
C LEU A 183 8.03 -6.72 -10.64
N PRO A 184 7.62 -7.32 -11.77
CA PRO A 184 6.22 -7.59 -12.05
C PRO A 184 5.58 -8.53 -11.02
N LEU A 185 4.33 -8.26 -10.62
CA LEU A 185 3.66 -9.02 -9.56
C LEU A 185 3.48 -10.51 -9.85
N TYR A 186 3.47 -10.93 -11.13
CA TYR A 186 3.41 -12.36 -11.46
C TYR A 186 4.72 -13.08 -11.12
N ARG A 187 5.88 -12.42 -11.28
CA ARG A 187 7.17 -12.94 -10.82
C ARG A 187 7.22 -12.98 -9.30
N VAL A 188 6.72 -11.93 -8.64
CA VAL A 188 6.59 -11.90 -7.17
C VAL A 188 5.81 -13.11 -6.66
N TRP A 189 4.68 -13.42 -7.27
CA TRP A 189 3.89 -14.60 -6.94
C TRP A 189 4.65 -15.92 -7.18
N ARG A 190 5.39 -16.02 -8.28
CA ARG A 190 6.14 -17.24 -8.64
C ARG A 190 7.36 -17.48 -7.74
N GLU A 191 8.12 -16.43 -7.47
CA GLU A 191 9.49 -16.50 -6.95
C GLU A 191 9.60 -16.12 -5.47
N HIS A 192 8.63 -15.35 -4.95
CA HIS A 192 8.72 -14.79 -3.59
C HIS A 192 7.54 -15.16 -2.69
N ARG A 193 6.64 -16.06 -3.11
CA ARG A 193 5.44 -16.39 -2.32
C ARG A 193 5.73 -17.03 -0.96
N ASP A 194 6.88 -17.69 -0.85
CA ASP A 194 7.32 -18.40 0.35
C ASP A 194 8.19 -17.51 1.26
N ALA A 195 8.49 -16.27 0.84
CA ALA A 195 9.21 -15.30 1.67
C ALA A 195 8.32 -14.79 2.83
N PRO A 196 8.92 -14.27 3.92
CA PRO A 196 8.16 -13.67 5.01
C PRO A 196 7.19 -12.60 4.51
N TRP A 197 5.94 -12.64 4.99
CA TRP A 197 4.88 -11.73 4.56
C TRP A 197 5.29 -10.23 4.57
N PRO A 198 5.98 -9.71 5.60
CA PRO A 198 6.41 -8.31 5.59
C PRO A 198 7.35 -7.95 4.43
N GLU A 199 8.17 -8.90 3.96
CA GLU A 199 9.06 -8.71 2.81
C GLU A 199 8.26 -8.70 1.52
N VAL A 200 7.36 -9.68 1.36
CA VAL A 200 6.46 -9.79 0.20
C VAL A 200 5.63 -8.52 0.04
N LEU A 201 5.13 -7.94 1.13
CA LEU A 201 4.35 -6.69 1.11
C LEU A 201 5.12 -5.51 0.48
N GLY A 202 6.45 -5.54 0.51
CA GLY A 202 7.31 -4.55 -0.15
C GLY A 202 7.06 -4.39 -1.65
N TYR A 203 6.57 -5.45 -2.32
CA TYR A 203 6.38 -5.46 -3.77
C TYR A 203 5.17 -4.67 -4.28
N TRP A 204 4.23 -4.27 -3.43
CA TRP A 204 3.15 -3.34 -3.79
C TRP A 204 3.44 -1.91 -3.37
N GLY A 205 4.42 -1.74 -2.48
CA GLY A 205 4.77 -0.46 -1.92
C GLY A 205 5.71 0.34 -2.80
N ALA A 206 6.08 1.52 -2.31
CA ALA A 206 7.04 2.38 -2.99
C ALA A 206 8.34 1.66 -3.43
N PRO A 207 8.95 0.72 -2.67
CA PRO A 207 10.20 0.08 -3.07
C PRO A 207 10.17 -0.55 -4.46
N ASN A 208 9.05 -1.15 -4.85
CA ASN A 208 8.87 -1.82 -6.13
C ASN A 208 8.07 -1.00 -7.15
N LEU A 209 7.70 0.25 -6.82
CA LEU A 209 6.96 1.12 -7.74
C LEU A 209 7.88 2.13 -8.40
N GLN A 210 7.72 2.25 -9.71
CA GLN A 210 8.39 3.23 -10.55
C GLN A 210 7.39 3.98 -11.44
N VAL A 211 7.80 5.16 -11.89
CA VAL A 211 7.13 5.93 -12.94
C VAL A 211 8.02 5.90 -14.18
N VAL A 212 7.45 5.49 -15.30
CA VAL A 212 8.17 5.28 -16.56
C VAL A 212 7.46 6.02 -17.69
N ASN A 213 8.24 6.53 -18.65
CA ASN A 213 7.64 7.10 -19.86
C ASN A 213 7.03 5.97 -20.70
N ARG A 214 5.91 6.26 -21.37
CA ARG A 214 5.12 5.26 -22.11
C ARG A 214 5.93 4.40 -23.08
N ALA A 215 6.90 4.97 -23.82
CA ALA A 215 7.76 4.20 -24.71
C ALA A 215 8.55 3.11 -23.96
N ALA A 216 9.20 3.47 -22.85
CA ALA A 216 9.92 2.52 -22.01
C ALA A 216 9.00 1.50 -21.33
N HIS A 217 7.76 1.89 -21.00
CA HIS A 217 6.77 0.98 -20.46
C HIS A 217 6.35 -0.08 -21.51
N VAL A 218 6.12 0.33 -22.76
CA VAL A 218 5.79 -0.59 -23.86
C VAL A 218 6.90 -1.62 -24.09
N ASP A 219 8.16 -1.18 -24.10
CA ASP A 219 9.30 -2.09 -24.22
C ASP A 219 9.32 -3.11 -23.08
N LYS A 220 9.16 -2.65 -21.83
CA LYS A 220 9.08 -3.55 -20.66
C LYS A 220 7.90 -4.53 -20.76
N CYS A 221 6.72 -4.07 -21.15
CA CYS A 221 5.55 -4.94 -21.32
C CYS A 221 5.78 -6.01 -22.40
N ARG A 222 6.46 -5.68 -23.50
CA ARG A 222 6.85 -6.63 -24.55
C ARG A 222 7.77 -7.71 -23.99
N ASP A 223 8.80 -7.30 -23.25
CA ASP A 223 9.79 -8.23 -22.70
C ASP A 223 9.17 -9.17 -21.65
N GLU A 224 8.28 -8.65 -20.80
CA GLU A 224 7.50 -9.45 -19.85
C GLU A 224 6.54 -10.43 -20.54
N ALA A 225 5.91 -10.03 -21.65
CA ALA A 225 5.04 -10.92 -22.41
C ALA A 225 5.84 -12.07 -23.04
N ALA A 226 7.02 -11.77 -23.58
CA ALA A 226 7.93 -12.78 -24.14
C ALA A 226 8.43 -13.77 -23.07
N GLU A 227 8.70 -13.30 -21.85
CA GLU A 227 9.01 -14.20 -20.73
C GLU A 227 7.84 -15.09 -20.33
N ARG A 228 6.63 -14.52 -20.18
CA ARG A 228 5.44 -15.31 -19.86
C ARG A 228 5.19 -16.39 -20.90
N SER A 229 5.34 -16.05 -22.19
CA SER A 229 5.23 -17.01 -23.29
C SER A 229 6.27 -18.14 -23.17
N ARG A 230 7.55 -17.80 -22.96
CA ARG A 230 8.62 -18.78 -22.74
C ARG A 230 8.37 -19.67 -21.53
N THR A 231 7.86 -19.11 -20.44
CA THR A 231 7.53 -19.90 -19.23
C THR A 231 6.40 -20.89 -19.52
N VAL A 232 5.34 -20.46 -20.21
CA VAL A 232 4.25 -21.35 -20.61
C VAL A 232 4.76 -22.44 -21.54
N GLN A 233 5.61 -22.08 -22.51
CA GLN A 233 6.21 -23.04 -23.43
C GLN A 233 7.07 -24.08 -22.68
N LEU A 234 7.97 -23.63 -21.79
CA LEU A 234 8.82 -24.52 -21.01
C LEU A 234 8.04 -25.40 -20.03
N ALA A 235 6.91 -24.92 -19.49
CA ALA A 235 6.05 -25.72 -18.62
C ALA A 235 5.37 -26.89 -19.35
N ARG A 236 5.33 -26.88 -20.69
CA ARG A 236 4.89 -28.03 -21.49
C ARG A 236 5.95 -29.12 -21.57
N PHE A 237 7.17 -28.87 -21.09
CA PHE A 237 8.27 -29.80 -21.17
C PHE A 237 8.73 -30.19 -19.76
N ARG A 238 8.82 -31.49 -19.51
CA ARG A 238 9.37 -32.05 -18.27
C ARG A 238 10.69 -32.74 -18.56
N VAL A 239 11.66 -32.55 -17.67
CA VAL A 239 12.88 -33.36 -17.67
C VAL A 239 12.59 -34.66 -16.92
N VAL A 240 12.80 -35.78 -17.59
CA VAL A 240 12.70 -37.14 -17.05
C VAL A 240 14.08 -37.76 -17.06
N GLU A 241 14.42 -38.44 -15.97
CA GLU A 241 15.64 -39.24 -15.91
C GLU A 241 15.34 -40.63 -16.48
N ASP A 242 16.18 -41.10 -17.41
CA ASP A 242 16.10 -42.43 -18.00
C ASP A 242 17.48 -43.09 -18.05
N GLU A 243 17.57 -44.31 -18.58
CA GLU A 243 18.81 -45.11 -18.62
C GLU A 243 19.95 -44.43 -19.40
N SER A 244 19.67 -43.37 -20.18
CA SER A 244 20.64 -42.57 -20.93
C SER A 244 21.08 -41.28 -20.23
N GLY A 245 20.55 -41.00 -19.04
CA GLY A 245 20.78 -39.77 -18.28
C GLY A 245 19.50 -38.94 -18.17
N PHE A 246 19.39 -37.84 -18.91
CA PHE A 246 18.23 -36.94 -18.85
C PHE A 246 17.61 -36.71 -20.23
N ARG A 247 16.29 -36.88 -20.34
CA ARG A 247 15.50 -36.61 -21.54
C ARG A 247 14.43 -35.56 -21.25
N VAL A 248 14.20 -34.66 -22.20
CA VAL A 248 13.09 -33.70 -22.17
C VAL A 248 11.90 -34.31 -22.92
N VAL A 249 10.74 -34.40 -22.27
CA VAL A 249 9.48 -34.86 -22.87
C VAL A 249 8.44 -33.76 -22.84
N GLU A 250 7.61 -33.67 -23.88
CA GLU A 250 6.45 -32.77 -23.89
C GLU A 250 5.29 -33.44 -23.13
N GLU A 251 4.67 -32.74 -22.18
CA GLU A 251 3.45 -33.17 -21.49
C GLU A 251 2.24 -32.78 -22.35
N GLU A 252 1.36 -33.76 -22.65
CA GLU A 252 0.10 -33.58 -23.41
C GLU A 252 -0.92 -32.71 -22.67
#